data_AF-A0A396GEJ8-F1
#
_entry.id   AF-A0A396GEJ8-F1
#
_cell.length_a   1.000
_cell.length_b   1.000
_cell.length_c   1.000
_cell.angle_alpha   90.00
_cell.angle_beta   90.00
_cell.angle_gamma   90.00
#
_symmetry.space_group_name_H-M   'P 1'
#
loop_
_entity.id
_entity.type
_entity.pdbx_description
1 polymer ?
#
loop_
_entity_poly.entity_id
_entity_poly.type
_entity_poly.pdbx_seq_one_letter_code
_entity_poly.pdbx_strand_id
1 'polypeptide(L)'
;MTPDQLLEFAWGLADCKKPFLWITRPDLVIGGSVVLSSEFMKEISDRGLISNWCPQEKVLNHPSIGGFLTHCGWNSTTESICAGVPMLCWPFFADQPTNCRFICNEWKIGMEIDTNVKREGLEKLINELMVGENEKR
;
A
#
# COMPACT_ATOMS: atom_id res chain seq x y z
N MET A 1 -3.91 11.06 -7.17
CA MET A 1 -2.98 11.30 -6.06
C MET A 1 -2.39 12.69 -6.20
N THR A 2 -2.61 13.56 -5.22
CA THR A 2 -1.99 14.89 -5.14
C THR A 2 -0.57 14.79 -4.55
N PRO A 3 0.26 15.84 -4.64
CA PRO A 3 1.59 15.85 -3.99
C PRO A 3 1.50 15.67 -2.47
N ASP A 4 0.49 16.27 -1.83
CA ASP A 4 0.26 16.11 -0.39
C ASP A 4 -0.10 14.66 -0.04
N GLN A 5 -0.97 14.01 -0.81
CA GLN A 5 -1.29 12.60 -0.61
C GLN A 5 -0.05 11.72 -0.80
N LEU A 6 0.78 12.01 -1.81
CA LEU A 6 2.05 11.29 -2.03
C LEU A 6 3.00 11.46 -0.83
N LEU A 7 3.06 12.65 -0.23
CA LEU A 7 3.86 12.92 0.97
C LEU A 7 3.37 12.13 2.17
N GLU A 8 2.05 12.07 2.39
CA GLU A 8 1.45 11.29 3.46
C GLU A 8 1.66 9.78 3.25
N PHE A 9 1.63 9.28 2.01
CA PHE A 9 2.02 7.89 1.70
C PHE A 9 3.49 7.62 1.99
N ALA A 10 4.39 8.49 1.51
CA ALA A 10 5.82 8.32 1.72
C ALA A 10 6.15 8.25 3.22
N TRP A 11 5.71 9.24 3.99
CA TRP A 11 6.00 9.26 5.42
C TRP A 11 5.23 8.20 6.20
N GLY A 12 3.99 7.86 5.85
CA GLY A 12 3.29 6.74 6.51
C GLY A 12 3.99 5.39 6.28
N LEU A 13 4.57 5.17 5.10
CA LEU A 13 5.41 3.99 4.82
C LEU A 13 6.74 4.04 5.62
N ALA A 14 7.40 5.19 5.70
CA ALA A 14 8.61 5.34 6.50
C ALA A 14 8.35 5.15 8.01
N ASP A 15 7.23 5.66 8.51
CA ASP A 15 6.88 5.71 9.92
C ASP A 15 6.42 4.34 10.45
N CYS A 16 5.88 3.45 9.59
CA CYS A 16 5.45 2.12 10.02
C CYS A 16 6.61 1.19 10.43
N LYS A 17 7.86 1.54 10.07
CA LYS A 17 9.08 0.76 10.34
C LYS A 17 9.05 -0.69 9.84
N LYS A 18 8.17 -1.01 8.88
CA LYS A 18 8.12 -2.32 8.20
C LYS A 18 8.89 -2.28 6.87
N PRO A 19 9.41 -3.42 6.39
CA PRO A 19 9.92 -3.52 5.04
C PRO A 19 8.80 -3.30 4.01
N PHE A 20 9.11 -2.60 2.92
CA PHE A 20 8.14 -2.37 1.84
C PHE A 20 8.79 -2.29 0.46
N LEU A 21 8.03 -2.73 -0.55
CA LEU A 21 8.30 -2.48 -1.96
C LEU A 21 7.25 -1.51 -2.48
N TRP A 22 7.66 -0.30 -2.85
CA TRP A 22 6.76 0.70 -3.40
C TRP A 22 6.96 0.86 -4.90
N ILE A 23 5.95 0.43 -5.67
CA ILE A 23 5.91 0.63 -7.12
C ILE A 23 5.25 1.98 -7.41
N THR A 24 6.05 2.96 -7.80
CA THR A 24 5.58 4.31 -8.10
C THR A 24 6.40 4.93 -9.23
N ARG A 25 5.80 5.90 -9.92
CA ARG A 25 6.43 6.70 -10.97
C ARG A 25 6.44 8.15 -10.53
N PRO A 26 7.42 8.56 -9.70
CA PRO A 26 7.46 9.89 -9.10
C PRO A 26 7.58 10.99 -10.16
N ASP A 27 8.14 10.65 -11.32
CA ASP A 27 8.27 11.48 -12.50
C ASP A 27 6.94 11.87 -13.14
N LEU A 28 5.87 11.10 -12.90
CA LEU A 28 4.53 11.39 -13.41
C LEU A 28 3.68 12.23 -12.44
N VAL A 29 4.16 12.44 -11.21
CA VAL A 29 3.49 13.30 -10.22
C VAL A 29 4.14 14.67 -10.26
N ILE A 30 3.35 15.72 -10.48
CA ILE A 30 3.84 17.11 -10.44
C ILE A 30 4.43 17.36 -9.04
N GLY A 31 5.74 17.56 -8.95
CA GLY A 31 6.46 17.71 -7.66
C GLY A 31 6.79 16.40 -6.94
N GLY A 32 6.56 15.23 -7.54
CA GLY A 32 6.81 13.93 -6.91
C GLY A 32 8.29 13.67 -6.56
N SER A 33 9.21 14.21 -7.36
CA SER A 33 10.65 14.17 -7.07
C SER A 33 11.05 14.98 -5.83
N VAL A 34 10.28 16.02 -5.48
CA VAL A 34 10.50 16.81 -4.25
C VAL A 34 10.01 16.04 -3.03
N VAL A 35 8.94 15.27 -3.18
CA VAL A 35 8.37 14.44 -2.11
C VAL A 35 9.29 13.28 -1.74
N LEU A 36 9.93 12.63 -2.72
CA LEU A 36 10.94 11.61 -2.49
C LEU A 36 12.33 12.23 -2.30
N SER A 37 12.43 13.07 -1.27
CA SER A 37 13.66 13.79 -0.92
C SER A 37 14.81 12.85 -0.56
N SER A 38 16.03 13.39 -0.52
CA SER A 38 17.20 12.67 0.00
C SER A 38 17.04 12.24 1.46
N GLU A 39 16.28 13.00 2.25
CA GLU A 39 15.94 12.68 3.63
C GLU A 39 15.03 11.44 3.70
N PHE A 40 13.99 11.38 2.87
CA PHE A 40 13.13 10.20 2.77
C PHE A 40 13.93 8.96 2.36
N MET A 41 14.75 9.06 1.32
CA MET A 41 15.58 7.94 0.85
C MET A 41 16.56 7.45 1.92
N LYS A 42 17.09 8.36 2.75
CA LYS A 42 17.95 8.01 3.89
C LYS A 42 17.16 7.28 4.98
N GLU A 43 15.97 7.77 5.32
CA GLU A 43 15.10 7.19 6.36
C GLU A 43 14.70 5.74 6.05
N ILE A 44 14.45 5.42 4.77
CA ILE A 44 13.99 4.09 4.37
C ILE A 44 15.12 3.14 3.93
N SER A 45 16.38 3.58 3.99
CA SER A 45 17.51 2.91 3.31
C SER A 45 17.73 1.44 3.68
N ASP A 46 17.28 1.00 4.86
CA ASP A 46 17.39 -0.36 5.37
C ASP A 46 16.10 -1.20 5.23
N ARG A 47 14.98 -0.61 4.76
CA ARG A 47 13.64 -1.25 4.79
C ARG A 47 12.81 -1.04 3.52
N GLY A 48 13.05 0.03 2.78
CA GLY A 48 12.25 0.42 1.63
C GLY A 48 12.98 0.21 0.31
N LEU A 49 12.27 -0.31 -0.69
CA LEU A 49 12.70 -0.33 -2.08
C LEU A 49 11.66 0.37 -2.94
N ILE A 50 12.11 1.28 -3.82
CA ILE A 50 11.26 2.00 -4.77
C ILE A 50 11.60 1.56 -6.18
N SER A 51 10.59 1.22 -6.97
CA SER A 51 10.75 0.84 -8.38
C SER A 51 9.62 1.42 -9.23
N ASN A 52 9.83 1.56 -10.53
CA ASN A 52 8.80 2.02 -11.48
C ASN A 52 7.90 0.88 -12.01
N TRP A 53 8.32 -0.37 -11.79
CA TRP A 53 7.65 -1.57 -12.25
C TRP A 53 8.14 -2.81 -11.48
N CYS A 54 7.30 -3.82 -11.38
CA CYS A 54 7.68 -5.15 -10.91
C CYS A 54 6.81 -6.23 -11.58
N PRO A 55 7.24 -7.49 -11.59
CA PRO A 55 6.37 -8.61 -11.94
C PRO A 55 5.38 -8.87 -10.79
N GLN A 56 4.29 -8.09 -10.73
CA GLN A 56 3.33 -8.05 -9.60
C GLN A 56 2.87 -9.43 -9.14
N GLU A 57 2.49 -10.31 -10.05
CA GLU A 57 2.09 -11.70 -9.73
C GLU A 57 3.19 -12.44 -8.96
N LYS A 58 4.46 -12.34 -9.40
CA LYS A 58 5.60 -12.97 -8.70
C LYS A 58 5.88 -12.33 -7.36
N VAL A 59 5.70 -11.01 -7.24
CA VAL A 59 5.83 -10.30 -5.97
C VAL A 59 4.76 -10.79 -5.01
N LEU A 60 3.48 -10.78 -5.38
CA LEU A 60 2.37 -11.20 -4.53
C LEU A 60 2.50 -12.66 -4.07
N ASN A 61 3.01 -13.55 -4.93
CA ASN A 61 3.26 -14.95 -4.56
C ASN A 61 4.55 -15.17 -3.75
N HIS A 62 5.33 -14.13 -3.46
CA HIS A 62 6.56 -14.26 -2.68
C HIS A 62 6.23 -14.36 -1.18
N PRO A 63 6.82 -15.32 -0.43
CA PRO A 63 6.46 -15.56 0.98
C PRO A 63 6.79 -14.40 1.94
N SER A 64 7.58 -13.42 1.50
CA SER A 64 7.88 -12.21 2.29
C SER A 64 6.77 -11.14 2.21
N ILE A 65 5.77 -11.30 1.35
CA ILE A 65 4.67 -10.33 1.24
C ILE A 65 3.63 -10.63 2.31
N GLY A 66 3.46 -9.69 3.24
CA GLY A 66 2.45 -9.76 4.30
C GLY A 66 1.18 -8.96 4.02
N GLY A 67 1.19 -8.07 3.02
CA GLY A 67 0.03 -7.24 2.68
C GLY A 67 0.23 -6.47 1.37
N PHE A 68 -0.88 -6.05 0.78
CA PHE A 68 -0.89 -5.36 -0.50
C PHE A 68 -1.72 -4.07 -0.47
N LEU A 69 -1.05 -2.92 -0.52
CA LEU A 69 -1.70 -1.63 -0.68
C LEU A 69 -2.09 -1.43 -2.14
N THR A 70 -3.39 -1.31 -2.42
CA THR A 70 -3.93 -1.30 -3.77
C THR A 70 -5.11 -0.36 -3.94
N HIS A 71 -5.25 0.18 -5.14
CA HIS A 71 -6.42 0.92 -5.59
C HIS A 71 -7.67 0.05 -5.80
N CYS A 72 -7.58 -1.28 -5.63
CA CYS A 72 -8.70 -2.22 -5.79
C CYS A 72 -9.24 -2.36 -7.21
N GLY A 73 -8.42 -2.15 -8.24
CA GLY A 73 -8.77 -2.56 -9.60
C GLY A 73 -8.93 -4.09 -9.68
N TRP A 74 -9.91 -4.57 -10.45
CA TRP A 74 -10.32 -5.98 -10.42
C TRP A 74 -9.17 -6.97 -10.63
N ASN A 75 -8.25 -6.72 -11.57
CA ASN A 75 -7.10 -7.59 -11.81
C ASN A 75 -6.21 -7.72 -10.55
N SER A 76 -5.83 -6.58 -9.96
CA SER A 76 -5.04 -6.55 -8.72
C SER A 76 -5.76 -7.24 -7.56
N THR A 77 -7.08 -7.06 -7.45
CA THR A 77 -7.90 -7.75 -6.44
C THR A 77 -7.84 -9.26 -6.63
N THR A 78 -8.05 -9.76 -7.86
CA THR A 78 -8.02 -11.20 -8.14
C THR A 78 -6.63 -11.81 -7.93
N GLU A 79 -5.56 -11.10 -8.30
CA GLU A 79 -4.19 -11.56 -8.07
C GLU A 79 -3.88 -11.67 -6.56
N SER A 80 -4.31 -10.70 -5.75
CA SER A 80 -4.14 -10.72 -4.30
C SER A 80 -4.90 -11.87 -3.65
N ILE A 81 -6.14 -12.13 -4.10
CA ILE A 81 -6.96 -13.25 -3.63
C ILE A 81 -6.28 -14.59 -3.95
N CYS A 82 -5.80 -14.77 -5.19
CA CYS A 82 -5.11 -15.99 -5.60
C CYS A 82 -3.81 -16.22 -4.81
N ALA A 83 -3.10 -15.15 -4.46
CA ALA A 83 -1.87 -15.21 -3.66
C ALA A 83 -2.14 -15.36 -2.14
N GLY A 84 -3.39 -15.20 -1.68
CA GLY A 84 -3.73 -15.20 -0.25
C GLY A 84 -3.16 -14.00 0.52
N VAL A 85 -2.98 -12.86 -0.15
CA VAL A 85 -2.40 -11.65 0.45
C VAL A 85 -3.52 -10.68 0.86
N PRO A 86 -3.57 -10.22 2.13
CA PRO A 86 -4.59 -9.28 2.57
C PRO A 86 -4.32 -7.86 2.04
N MET A 87 -5.37 -7.07 1.86
CA MET A 87 -5.31 -5.81 1.11
C MET A 87 -5.50 -4.57 1.99
N LEU A 88 -4.78 -3.50 1.65
CA LEU A 88 -5.03 -2.14 2.14
C LEU A 88 -5.57 -1.30 0.98
N CYS A 89 -6.83 -0.92 1.07
CA CYS A 89 -7.63 -0.44 -0.05
C CYS A 89 -7.63 1.09 -0.10
N TRP A 90 -7.24 1.67 -1.24
CA TRP A 90 -7.37 3.11 -1.49
C TRP A 90 -8.01 3.37 -2.85
N PRO A 91 -9.33 3.21 -2.98
CA PRO A 91 -10.03 3.29 -4.26
C PRO A 91 -10.06 4.72 -4.81
N PHE A 92 -10.02 4.86 -6.13
CA PHE A 92 -10.04 6.17 -6.82
C PHE A 92 -11.26 6.35 -7.74
N PHE A 93 -11.55 5.40 -8.64
CA PHE A 93 -12.63 5.54 -9.64
C PHE A 93 -13.15 4.20 -10.19
N ALA A 94 -14.15 4.27 -11.08
CA ALA A 94 -14.75 3.12 -11.75
C ALA A 94 -15.28 2.06 -10.75
N ASP A 95 -14.86 0.81 -10.87
CA ASP A 95 -15.26 -0.33 -10.05
C ASP A 95 -14.55 -0.38 -8.69
N GLN A 96 -13.48 0.40 -8.50
CA GLN A 96 -12.62 0.34 -7.32
C GLN A 96 -13.35 0.52 -5.99
N PRO A 97 -14.29 1.48 -5.82
CA PRO A 97 -15.04 1.60 -4.56
C PRO A 97 -15.95 0.39 -4.30
N THR A 98 -16.50 -0.21 -5.37
CA THR A 98 -17.31 -1.42 -5.27
C THR A 98 -16.43 -2.59 -4.83
N ASN A 99 -15.27 -2.77 -5.46
CA ASN A 99 -14.32 -3.82 -5.09
C ASN A 99 -13.82 -3.62 -3.64
N CYS A 100 -13.48 -2.39 -3.24
CA CYS A 100 -13.13 -2.04 -1.86
C CYS A 100 -14.21 -2.48 -0.86
N ARG A 101 -15.48 -2.18 -1.16
CA ARG A 101 -16.62 -2.60 -0.32
C ARG A 101 -16.66 -4.12 -0.13
N PHE A 102 -16.47 -4.89 -1.21
CA PHE A 102 -16.42 -6.35 -1.11
C PHE A 102 -15.21 -6.84 -0.30
N ILE A 103 -14.01 -6.29 -0.56
CA ILE A 103 -12.78 -6.64 0.16
C ILE A 103 -12.92 -6.41 1.67
N CYS A 104 -13.43 -5.24 2.06
CA CYS A 104 -13.48 -4.81 3.45
C CYS A 104 -14.69 -5.37 4.22
N ASN A 105 -15.89 -5.36 3.62
CA ASN A 105 -17.13 -5.66 4.35
C ASN A 105 -17.63 -7.09 4.13
N GLU A 106 -17.52 -7.61 2.91
CA GLU A 106 -18.10 -8.92 2.56
C GLU A 106 -17.09 -10.05 2.80
N TRP A 107 -15.89 -9.94 2.21
CA TRP A 107 -14.85 -10.95 2.31
C TRP A 107 -13.97 -10.80 3.55
N LYS A 108 -13.90 -9.58 4.10
CA LYS A 108 -13.09 -9.26 5.30
C LYS A 108 -11.62 -9.65 5.15
N ILE A 109 -11.07 -9.42 3.96
CA ILE A 109 -9.66 -9.69 3.61
C ILE A 109 -8.86 -8.40 3.40
N GLY A 110 -9.36 -7.29 3.90
CA GLY A 110 -8.66 -6.01 3.83
C GLY A 110 -9.30 -4.90 4.64
N MET A 111 -8.64 -3.75 4.64
CA MET A 111 -9.08 -2.53 5.31
C MET A 111 -9.00 -1.33 4.35
N GLU A 112 -9.82 -0.31 4.57
CA GLU A 112 -9.89 0.88 3.71
C GLU A 112 -9.05 2.03 4.29
N ILE A 113 -8.31 2.71 3.42
CA ILE A 113 -7.58 3.94 3.71
C ILE A 113 -8.49 5.12 3.40
N ASP A 114 -8.50 6.11 4.29
CA ASP A 114 -9.24 7.36 4.08
C ASP A 114 -8.83 8.05 2.76
N THR A 115 -9.80 8.59 2.03
CA THR A 115 -9.54 9.34 0.78
C THR A 115 -8.58 10.52 1.03
N ASN A 116 -8.71 11.18 2.18
CA ASN A 116 -7.81 12.21 2.69
C ASN A 116 -6.72 11.58 3.57
N VAL A 117 -5.94 10.67 2.97
CA VAL A 117 -4.87 9.93 3.64
C VAL A 117 -4.00 10.83 4.53
N LYS A 118 -3.70 10.33 5.73
CA LYS A 118 -2.77 10.91 6.71
C LYS A 118 -1.77 9.85 7.12
N ARG A 119 -0.51 10.22 7.27
CA ARG A 119 0.60 9.31 7.58
C ARG A 119 0.36 8.50 8.84
N GLU A 120 -0.20 9.11 9.90
CA GLU A 120 -0.45 8.42 11.17
C GLU A 120 -1.58 7.38 11.04
N GLY A 121 -2.58 7.67 10.19
CA GLY A 121 -3.65 6.72 9.89
C GLY A 121 -3.13 5.56 9.04
N LEU A 122 -2.33 5.87 8.03
CA LEU A 122 -1.71 4.88 7.16
C LEU A 122 -0.76 3.95 7.93
N GLU A 123 0.09 4.51 8.78
CA GLU A 123 1.01 3.77 9.64
C GLU A 123 0.27 2.74 10.50
N LYS A 124 -0.81 3.16 11.18
CA LYS A 124 -1.64 2.29 12.01
C LYS A 124 -2.26 1.17 11.20
N LEU A 125 -2.83 1.48 10.04
CA LEU A 125 -3.45 0.49 9.15
C LEU A 125 -2.42 -0.53 8.63
N ILE A 126 -1.21 -0.10 8.26
CA ILE A 126 -0.13 -1.01 7.84
C ILE A 126 0.24 -1.93 9.00
N ASN A 127 0.44 -1.37 10.20
CA ASN A 127 0.79 -2.17 11.36
C ASN A 127 -0.31 -3.17 11.74
N GLU A 128 -1.58 -2.76 11.68
CA GLU A 128 -2.72 -3.65 11.94
C GLU A 128 -2.83 -4.76 10.90
N LEU A 129 -2.60 -4.47 9.62
CA LEU A 129 -2.63 -5.47 8.54
C LEU A 129 -1.53 -6.52 8.70
N MET A 130 -0.33 -6.07 9.10
CA MET A 130 0.85 -6.91 9.21
C MET A 130 0.88 -7.74 10.50
N VAL A 131 0.08 -7.39 11.52
CA VAL A 131 -0.17 -8.21 12.71
C VAL A 131 -1.27 -9.22 12.35
N GLY A 132 -0.86 -10.32 11.71
CA GLY A 132 -1.76 -11.41 11.33
C GLY A 132 -2.49 -12.02 12.53
N GLU A 133 -3.55 -12.80 12.26
CA GLU A 133 -4.37 -13.48 13.30
C GLU A 133 -3.57 -14.40 14.25
N ASN A 134 -2.33 -14.74 13.92
CA ASN A 134 -1.44 -15.57 14.74
C ASN A 134 -0.96 -14.91 16.04
N GLU A 135 -1.13 -13.60 16.21
CA GLU A 135 -0.84 -12.88 17.45
C GLU A 135 -2.10 -12.47 18.24
N LYS A 136 -3.30 -12.77 17.72
CA LYS A 136 -4.59 -12.41 18.33
C LYS A 136 -5.26 -13.56 19.12
N ARG A 137 -4.53 -14.64 19.44
CA ARG A 137 -5.02 -15.79 20.22
C ARG A 137 -4.37 -15.90 21.60
#